data_AF-A0A1R1L678-F1
#
_entry.id   AF-A0A1R1L678-F1
#
_cell.length_a   1.000
_cell.length_b   1.000
_cell.length_c   1.000
_cell.angle_alpha   90.00
_cell.angle_beta   90.00
_cell.angle_gamma   90.00
#
_symmetry.space_group_name_H-M   'P 1'
#
loop_
_entity.id
_entity.type
_entity.pdbx_description
1 polymer ?
#
loop_
_entity_poly.entity_id
_entity_poly.type
_entity_poly.pdbx_seq_one_letter_code
_entity_poly.pdbx_strand_id
1 'polypeptide(L)'
;MSDVFDAVPVLLASDASDEDLLAIMGIRHVGGPKEWGGYQSALLVYELMEDSGIDARQVASRLGLTVQEVNRRHRAFSALTQMANDPEYGELVTPDFYAIFHEVVGQPKLREWLGWDNSKYELTEANNREQMYFWLTGDADTPKKITGYGDIRDLKLIIENPDALSAMQDDDQSLADALAIVKSEAKATKWLPNAKAALASLRDMSLETMENLDDDGVQILTSLKEKSSSVLRAVSAARRTDEDAVSD
;
A
#
# COMPACT_ATOMS: atom_id res chain seq x y z
N MET A 1 -1.45 -45.78 -14.09
CA MET A 1 -0.99 -44.45 -13.64
C MET A 1 -0.12 -44.70 -12.41
N SER A 2 1.13 -45.13 -12.59
CA SER A 2 2.04 -45.51 -11.47
C SER A 2 3.52 -45.46 -11.85
N ASP A 3 3.90 -45.67 -13.11
CA ASP A 3 5.30 -45.95 -13.45
C ASP A 3 6.26 -44.74 -13.51
N VAL A 4 5.80 -43.52 -13.20
CA VAL A 4 6.64 -42.31 -13.33
C VAL A 4 7.60 -42.13 -12.15
N PHE A 5 7.28 -42.69 -10.98
CA PHE A 5 8.05 -42.46 -9.75
C PHE A 5 8.84 -43.68 -9.26
N ASP A 6 8.78 -44.83 -9.95
CA ASP A 6 9.37 -46.09 -9.47
C ASP A 6 10.91 -46.10 -9.42
N ALA A 7 11.57 -45.11 -10.04
CA ALA A 7 13.04 -45.05 -10.13
C ALA A 7 13.63 -43.65 -9.93
N VAL A 8 12.94 -42.76 -9.21
CA VAL A 8 13.52 -41.45 -8.87
C VAL A 8 14.60 -41.65 -7.80
N PRO A 9 15.87 -41.28 -8.06
CA PRO A 9 16.90 -41.35 -7.03
C PRO A 9 16.57 -40.37 -5.91
N VAL A 10 16.31 -40.89 -4.72
CA VAL A 10 16.03 -40.12 -3.51
C VAL A 10 17.21 -40.20 -2.55
N LEU A 11 17.45 -39.11 -1.82
CA LEU A 11 18.32 -39.11 -0.65
C LEU A 11 17.43 -39.23 0.58
N LEU A 12 17.54 -40.35 1.29
CA LEU A 12 16.86 -40.55 2.56
C LEU A 12 17.75 -39.97 3.66
N ALA A 13 17.35 -38.85 4.24
CA ALA A 13 18.04 -38.26 5.38
C ALA A 13 17.44 -38.82 6.68
N SER A 14 17.76 -40.08 6.99
CA SER A 14 17.19 -40.81 8.13
C SER A 14 17.59 -40.28 9.50
N ASP A 15 18.68 -39.50 9.57
CA ASP A 15 19.19 -38.89 10.81
C ASP A 15 18.96 -37.38 10.87
N ALA A 16 18.30 -36.79 9.87
CA ALA A 16 17.96 -35.38 9.85
C ALA A 16 16.70 -35.13 10.68
N SER A 17 16.71 -34.10 11.52
CA SER A 17 15.49 -33.63 12.17
C SER A 17 14.55 -32.98 11.14
N ASP A 18 13.27 -32.86 11.48
CA ASP A 18 12.30 -32.12 10.65
C ASP A 18 12.78 -30.67 10.42
N GLU A 19 13.44 -30.09 11.42
CA GLU A 19 14.08 -28.78 11.39
C GLU A 19 15.22 -28.70 10.35
N ASP A 20 16.06 -29.75 10.28
CA ASP A 20 17.14 -29.85 9.27
C ASP A 20 16.58 -29.98 7.85
N LEU A 21 15.50 -30.75 7.68
CA LEU A 21 14.82 -30.91 6.39
C LEU A 21 14.21 -29.58 5.93
N LEU A 22 13.54 -28.86 6.83
CA LEU A 22 13.01 -27.51 6.59
C LEU A 22 14.13 -26.52 6.22
N ALA A 23 15.28 -26.58 6.91
CA ALA A 23 16.43 -25.74 6.61
C ALA A 23 17.03 -26.04 5.22
N ILE A 24 17.18 -27.31 4.84
CA ILE A 24 17.68 -27.72 3.52
C ILE A 24 16.73 -27.23 2.40
N MET A 25 15.42 -27.38 2.59
CA MET A 25 14.42 -26.85 1.66
C MET A 25 14.51 -25.32 1.56
N GLY A 26 14.60 -24.65 2.72
CA GLY A 26 14.71 -23.20 2.83
C GLY A 26 15.93 -22.63 2.13
N ILE A 27 17.13 -23.18 2.35
CA ILE A 27 18.38 -22.71 1.71
C ILE A 27 18.27 -22.74 0.19
N ARG A 28 17.67 -23.81 -0.36
CA ARG A 28 17.58 -24.00 -1.81
C ARG A 28 16.49 -23.15 -2.47
N HIS A 29 15.41 -22.88 -1.75
CA HIS A 29 14.19 -22.34 -2.31
C HIS A 29 13.74 -21.00 -1.74
N VAL A 30 14.34 -20.50 -0.66
CA VAL A 30 14.03 -19.17 -0.13
C VAL A 30 15.10 -18.14 -0.51
N GLY A 31 16.38 -18.54 -0.47
CA GLY A 31 17.51 -17.69 -0.89
C GLY A 31 18.36 -18.27 -2.04
N GLY A 32 17.92 -19.39 -2.63
CA GLY A 32 18.65 -20.14 -3.66
C GLY A 32 18.12 -19.94 -5.09
N PRO A 33 18.77 -20.53 -6.11
CA PRO A 33 18.52 -20.26 -7.53
C PRO A 33 17.17 -20.75 -8.08
N LYS A 34 16.35 -21.45 -7.29
CA LYS A 34 14.97 -21.84 -7.61
C LYS A 34 14.04 -21.36 -6.51
N GLU A 35 13.86 -20.05 -6.43
CA GLU A 35 13.05 -19.38 -5.43
C GLU A 35 11.60 -19.88 -5.49
N TRP A 36 11.07 -20.27 -4.34
CA TRP A 36 9.65 -20.44 -4.10
C TRP A 36 8.94 -19.10 -4.29
N GLY A 37 7.64 -19.17 -4.61
CA GLY A 37 6.78 -17.99 -4.59
C GLY A 37 6.76 -17.35 -3.20
N GLY A 38 6.44 -16.06 -3.15
CA GLY A 38 6.44 -15.29 -1.90
C GLY A 38 5.60 -15.93 -0.78
N TYR A 39 4.47 -16.54 -1.14
CA TYR A 39 3.60 -17.27 -0.21
C TYR A 39 4.31 -18.46 0.46
N GLN A 40 4.85 -19.40 -0.34
CA GLN A 40 5.46 -20.62 0.20
C GLN A 40 6.73 -20.29 1.01
N SER A 41 7.50 -19.31 0.54
CA SER A 41 8.66 -18.80 1.24
C SER A 41 8.32 -18.20 2.61
N ALA A 42 7.18 -17.51 2.70
CA ALA A 42 6.69 -16.94 3.94
C ALA A 42 6.03 -17.95 4.87
N LEU A 43 5.35 -18.97 4.33
CA LEU A 43 4.83 -20.09 5.12
C LEU A 43 5.95 -20.80 5.88
N LEU A 44 7.07 -21.11 5.21
CA LEU A 44 8.23 -21.70 5.88
C LEU A 44 8.79 -20.79 6.98
N VAL A 45 8.88 -19.48 6.72
CA VAL A 45 9.31 -18.51 7.75
C VAL A 45 8.33 -18.51 8.92
N TYR A 46 7.03 -18.57 8.66
CA TYR A 46 6.00 -18.60 9.69
C TYR A 46 6.12 -19.86 10.55
N GLU A 47 6.18 -21.05 9.93
CA GLU A 47 6.33 -22.33 10.64
C GLU A 47 7.60 -22.38 11.50
N LEU A 48 8.75 -21.91 10.98
CA LEU A 48 10.00 -21.86 11.73
C LEU A 48 9.98 -20.86 12.90
N MET A 49 9.19 -19.80 12.80
CA MET A 49 9.04 -18.79 13.87
C MET A 49 8.05 -19.22 14.95
N GLU A 50 7.07 -20.05 14.62
CA GLU A 50 6.13 -20.64 15.58
C GLU A 50 6.75 -21.83 16.34
N ASP A 51 7.84 -22.42 15.82
CA ASP A 51 8.59 -23.44 16.53
C ASP A 51 9.25 -22.89 17.81
N SER A 52 9.07 -23.62 18.90
CA SER A 52 9.41 -23.18 20.26
C SER A 52 10.90 -23.33 20.55
N GLY A 53 11.75 -22.58 19.83
CA GLY A 53 13.19 -22.68 20.02
C GLY A 53 14.06 -21.84 19.10
N ILE A 54 13.47 -21.24 18.05
CA ILE A 54 14.24 -20.54 17.03
C ILE A 54 13.79 -19.08 16.97
N ASP A 55 14.75 -18.16 17.12
CA ASP A 55 14.47 -16.72 17.00
C ASP A 55 14.61 -16.23 15.54
N ALA A 56 14.13 -15.02 15.27
CA ALA A 56 14.20 -14.42 13.93
C ALA A 56 15.64 -14.29 13.38
N ARG A 57 16.66 -14.23 14.24
CA ARG A 57 18.07 -14.15 13.80
C ARG A 57 18.56 -15.51 13.34
N GLN A 58 18.19 -16.57 14.05
CA GLN A 58 18.52 -17.94 13.67
C GLN A 58 17.80 -18.32 12.36
N VAL A 59 16.50 -17.98 12.23
CA VAL A 59 15.76 -18.17 10.96
C VAL A 59 16.42 -17.41 9.82
N ALA A 60 16.76 -16.13 10.03
CA ALA A 60 17.45 -15.31 9.04
C ALA A 60 18.79 -15.93 8.58
N SER A 61 19.60 -16.39 9.53
CA SER A 61 20.88 -17.04 9.26
C SER A 61 20.73 -18.34 8.46
N ARG A 62 19.69 -19.13 8.74
CA ARG A 62 19.45 -20.41 8.05
C ARG A 62 18.93 -20.23 6.64
N LEU A 63 18.05 -19.25 6.43
CA LEU A 63 17.40 -19.02 5.13
C LEU A 63 18.15 -18.03 4.24
N GLY A 64 19.25 -17.43 4.72
CA GLY A 64 19.98 -16.39 3.98
C GLY A 64 19.19 -15.09 3.83
N LEU A 65 18.31 -14.77 4.79
CA LEU A 65 17.48 -13.57 4.80
C LEU A 65 18.01 -12.54 5.79
N THR A 66 17.50 -11.31 5.71
CA THR A 66 17.68 -10.34 6.79
C THR A 66 16.66 -10.59 7.90
N VAL A 67 17.02 -10.24 9.14
CA VAL A 67 16.09 -10.30 10.29
C VAL A 67 14.84 -9.46 10.05
N GLN A 68 14.99 -8.32 9.37
CA GLN A 68 13.85 -7.47 9.00
C GLN A 68 12.89 -8.18 8.05
N GLU A 69 13.42 -8.89 7.05
CA GLU A 69 12.63 -9.65 6.09
C GLU A 69 11.91 -10.82 6.75
N VAL A 70 12.59 -11.58 7.61
CA VAL A 70 11.97 -12.65 8.42
C VAL A 70 10.80 -12.12 9.23
N ASN A 71 11.00 -11.03 9.97
CA ASN A 71 9.93 -10.42 10.75
C ASN A 71 8.78 -9.91 9.88
N ARG A 72 9.06 -9.33 8.70
CA ARG A 72 8.01 -8.84 7.81
C ARG A 72 7.17 -9.99 7.26
N ARG A 73 7.82 -11.08 6.84
CA ARG A 73 7.14 -12.28 6.34
C ARG A 73 6.29 -12.96 7.41
N HIS A 74 6.85 -13.11 8.62
CA HIS A 74 6.10 -13.65 9.77
C HIS A 74 4.86 -12.81 10.06
N ARG A 75 5.00 -11.49 10.25
CA ARG A 75 3.83 -10.59 10.47
C ARG A 75 2.78 -10.70 9.36
N ALA A 76 3.21 -10.72 8.10
CA ALA A 76 2.31 -10.80 6.95
C ALA A 76 1.54 -12.12 6.95
N PHE A 77 2.22 -13.22 7.26
CA PHE A 77 1.60 -14.54 7.33
C PHE A 77 0.68 -14.66 8.55
N SER A 78 1.05 -14.10 9.70
CA SER A 78 0.17 -14.04 10.87
C SER A 78 -1.12 -13.26 10.59
N ALA A 79 -1.04 -12.12 9.87
CA ALA A 79 -2.23 -11.37 9.46
C ALA A 79 -3.13 -12.16 8.49
N LEU A 80 -2.51 -12.92 7.57
CA LEU A 80 -3.23 -13.81 6.66
C LEU A 80 -3.91 -14.97 7.41
N THR A 81 -3.20 -15.60 8.35
CA THR A 81 -3.73 -16.65 9.22
C THR A 81 -4.85 -16.14 10.11
N GLN A 82 -4.75 -14.90 10.62
CA GLN A 82 -5.82 -14.25 11.36
C GLN A 82 -7.09 -14.15 10.51
N MET A 83 -6.98 -13.72 9.25
CA MET A 83 -8.12 -13.67 8.31
C MET A 83 -8.65 -15.08 7.99
N ALA A 84 -7.76 -16.07 7.82
CA ALA A 84 -8.15 -17.45 7.53
C ALA A 84 -8.93 -18.11 8.68
N ASN A 85 -8.68 -17.68 9.91
CA ASN A 85 -9.40 -18.10 11.11
C ASN A 85 -10.65 -17.26 11.39
N ASP A 86 -10.94 -16.25 10.58
CA ASP A 86 -12.10 -15.40 10.74
C ASP A 86 -13.39 -16.16 10.32
N PRO A 87 -14.46 -16.16 11.14
CA PRO A 87 -15.69 -16.90 10.83
C PRO A 87 -16.41 -16.45 9.56
N GLU A 88 -16.25 -15.18 9.16
CA GLU A 88 -16.93 -14.59 8.00
C GLU A 88 -16.03 -14.61 6.76
N TYR A 89 -14.76 -14.27 6.92
CA TYR A 89 -13.83 -14.09 5.79
C TYR A 89 -12.91 -15.28 5.52
N GLY A 90 -12.84 -16.26 6.42
CA GLY A 90 -11.87 -17.35 6.36
C GLY A 90 -11.93 -18.19 5.08
N GLU A 91 -13.13 -18.50 4.61
CA GLU A 91 -13.32 -19.29 3.36
C GLU A 91 -12.94 -18.53 2.09
N LEU A 92 -12.84 -17.20 2.16
CA LEU A 92 -12.50 -16.33 1.02
C LEU A 92 -11.00 -16.10 0.87
N VAL A 93 -10.19 -16.58 1.83
CA VAL A 93 -8.75 -16.37 1.85
C VAL A 93 -8.09 -17.15 0.71
N THR A 94 -7.26 -16.46 -0.06
CA THR A 94 -6.43 -17.07 -1.12
C THR A 94 -4.95 -16.78 -0.88
N PRO A 95 -4.03 -17.62 -1.41
CA PRO A 95 -2.59 -17.37 -1.28
C PRO A 95 -2.14 -16.00 -1.81
N ASP A 96 -2.86 -15.41 -2.75
CA ASP A 96 -2.54 -14.11 -3.35
C ASP A 96 -2.67 -12.95 -2.35
N PHE A 97 -3.50 -13.11 -1.31
CA PHE A 97 -3.64 -12.11 -0.24
C PHE A 97 -2.36 -11.92 0.57
N TYR A 98 -1.46 -12.90 0.57
CA TYR A 98 -0.16 -12.76 1.21
C TYR A 98 0.60 -11.51 0.72
N ALA A 99 0.64 -11.28 -0.59
CA ALA A 99 1.36 -10.13 -1.14
C ALA A 99 0.76 -8.80 -0.66
N ILE A 100 -0.55 -8.79 -0.44
CA ILE A 100 -1.29 -7.63 0.07
C ILE A 100 -0.95 -7.40 1.54
N PHE A 101 -1.10 -8.41 2.41
CA PHE A 101 -0.75 -8.30 3.83
C PHE A 101 0.73 -7.97 4.03
N HIS A 102 1.61 -8.49 3.17
CA HIS A 102 3.03 -8.18 3.19
C HIS A 102 3.32 -6.70 2.93
N GLU A 103 2.56 -6.05 2.03
CA GLU A 103 2.64 -4.60 1.84
C GLU A 103 2.05 -3.85 3.03
N VAL A 104 0.90 -4.28 3.55
CA VAL A 104 0.20 -3.64 4.68
C VAL A 104 1.08 -3.58 5.93
N VAL A 105 1.66 -4.70 6.36
CA VAL A 105 2.54 -4.73 7.55
C VAL A 105 3.87 -4.00 7.31
N GLY A 106 4.23 -3.78 6.04
CA GLY A 106 5.38 -2.97 5.65
C GLY A 106 5.17 -1.47 5.86
N GLN A 107 3.92 -1.02 5.97
CA GLN A 107 3.57 0.39 6.05
C GLN A 107 3.19 0.80 7.48
N PRO A 108 3.99 1.67 8.15
CA PRO A 108 3.74 2.05 9.54
C PRO A 108 2.36 2.64 9.80
N LYS A 109 1.84 3.44 8.87
CA LYS A 109 0.55 4.13 9.00
C LYS A 109 -0.63 3.17 8.91
N LEU A 110 -0.56 2.17 8.04
CA LEU A 110 -1.58 1.11 7.98
C LEU A 110 -1.51 0.21 9.23
N ARG A 111 -0.32 -0.10 9.74
CA ARG A 111 -0.17 -0.82 11.01
C ARG A 111 -0.79 -0.07 12.19
N GLU A 112 -0.58 1.24 12.25
CA GLU A 112 -1.20 2.10 13.26
C GLU A 112 -2.73 2.09 13.13
N TRP A 113 -3.24 2.29 11.90
CA TRP A 113 -4.67 2.29 11.61
C TRP A 113 -5.36 0.95 11.93
N LEU A 114 -4.71 -0.19 11.66
CA LEU A 114 -5.24 -1.53 11.95
C LEU A 114 -4.96 -2.03 13.37
N GLY A 115 -4.25 -1.24 14.19
CA GLY A 115 -3.84 -1.65 15.52
C GLY A 115 -2.97 -2.91 15.54
N TRP A 116 -1.91 -2.96 14.73
CA TRP A 116 -1.00 -4.10 14.70
C TRP A 116 -0.29 -4.30 16.04
N ASP A 117 -0.52 -5.44 16.70
CA ASP A 117 0.15 -5.83 17.93
C ASP A 117 1.38 -6.70 17.64
N ASN A 118 2.58 -6.23 18.02
CA ASN A 118 3.82 -6.99 17.80
C ASN A 118 4.03 -8.15 18.78
N SER A 119 3.27 -8.21 19.87
CA SER A 119 3.34 -9.30 20.84
C SER A 119 2.42 -10.45 20.47
N LYS A 120 1.23 -10.13 19.94
CA LYS A 120 0.23 -11.12 19.49
C LYS A 120 0.35 -11.47 18.02
N TYR A 121 0.99 -10.63 17.22
CA TYR A 121 1.06 -10.74 15.76
C TYR A 121 -0.32 -10.70 15.09
N GLU A 122 -1.17 -9.78 15.55
CA GLU A 122 -2.57 -9.66 15.14
C GLU A 122 -2.98 -8.20 14.90
N LEU A 123 -3.98 -8.00 14.03
CA LEU A 123 -4.69 -6.74 13.82
C LEU A 123 -5.79 -6.60 14.89
N THR A 124 -5.62 -5.64 15.81
CA THR A 124 -6.49 -5.51 17.00
C THR A 124 -7.66 -4.54 16.82
N GLU A 125 -7.57 -3.59 15.88
CA GLU A 125 -8.69 -2.68 15.58
C GLU A 125 -9.76 -3.40 14.74
N ALA A 126 -10.80 -3.92 15.40
CA ALA A 126 -11.81 -4.77 14.77
C ALA A 126 -12.52 -4.12 13.58
N ASN A 127 -13.04 -2.90 13.77
CA ASN A 127 -13.77 -2.18 12.72
C ASN A 127 -12.92 -1.97 11.46
N ASN A 128 -11.66 -1.56 11.64
CA ASN A 128 -10.76 -1.29 10.51
C ASN A 128 -10.29 -2.59 9.85
N ARG A 129 -10.09 -3.65 10.64
CA ARG A 129 -9.76 -4.99 10.14
C ARG A 129 -10.89 -5.57 9.29
N GLU A 130 -12.12 -5.55 9.80
CA GLU A 130 -13.31 -6.03 9.08
C GLU A 130 -13.51 -5.23 7.79
N GLN A 131 -13.40 -3.91 7.86
CA GLN A 131 -13.48 -3.06 6.68
C GLN A 131 -12.39 -3.39 5.63
N MET A 132 -11.17 -3.66 6.07
CA MET A 132 -10.09 -4.09 5.18
C MET A 132 -10.39 -5.46 4.55
N TYR A 133 -10.91 -6.42 5.31
CA TYR A 133 -11.29 -7.73 4.79
C TYR A 133 -12.41 -7.63 3.76
N PHE A 134 -13.41 -6.79 4.02
CA PHE A 134 -14.46 -6.46 3.06
C PHE A 134 -13.89 -5.84 1.79
N TRP A 135 -12.95 -4.90 1.88
CA TRP A 135 -12.32 -4.31 0.68
C TRP A 135 -11.53 -5.32 -0.16
N LEU A 136 -11.02 -6.42 0.43
CA LEU A 136 -10.31 -7.48 -0.29
C LEU A 136 -11.24 -8.47 -0.99
N THR A 137 -12.41 -8.71 -0.39
CA THR A 137 -13.30 -9.80 -0.77
C THR A 137 -14.50 -9.29 -1.56
N GLY A 138 -15.08 -8.16 -1.14
CA GLY A 138 -16.38 -7.70 -1.60
C GLY A 138 -17.49 -8.68 -1.23
N ASP A 139 -18.67 -8.44 -1.77
CA ASP A 139 -19.81 -9.35 -1.69
C ASP A 139 -20.58 -9.39 -3.02
N ALA A 140 -21.84 -9.81 -3.00
CA ALA A 140 -22.68 -9.92 -4.19
C ALA A 140 -23.06 -8.57 -4.81
N ASP A 141 -23.19 -7.52 -3.99
CA ASP A 141 -23.67 -6.21 -4.38
C ASP A 141 -22.52 -5.20 -4.51
N THR A 142 -21.45 -5.38 -3.74
CA THR A 142 -20.29 -4.49 -3.67
C THR A 142 -19.02 -5.22 -4.10
N PRO A 143 -18.39 -4.82 -5.23
CA PRO A 143 -17.16 -5.47 -5.67
C PRO A 143 -15.98 -5.15 -4.74
N LYS A 144 -15.00 -6.06 -4.68
CA LYS A 144 -13.73 -5.81 -3.98
C LYS A 144 -13.06 -4.53 -4.48
N LYS A 145 -12.60 -3.70 -3.55
CA LYS A 145 -11.94 -2.42 -3.82
C LYS A 145 -10.42 -2.54 -3.91
N ILE A 146 -9.85 -3.58 -3.30
CA ILE A 146 -8.41 -3.88 -3.31
C ILE A 146 -8.21 -5.18 -4.08
N THR A 147 -7.42 -5.11 -5.14
CA THR A 147 -7.18 -6.24 -6.05
C THR A 147 -5.75 -6.75 -5.97
N GLY A 148 -4.81 -5.93 -5.52
CA GLY A 148 -3.42 -6.34 -5.38
C GLY A 148 -2.61 -5.43 -4.45
N TYR A 149 -1.33 -5.79 -4.28
CA TYR A 149 -0.42 -5.08 -3.39
C TYR A 149 -0.16 -3.61 -3.80
N GLY A 150 -0.35 -3.27 -5.09
CA GLY A 150 -0.19 -1.90 -5.58
C GLY A 150 -1.18 -0.92 -4.92
N ASP A 151 -2.41 -1.38 -4.73
CA ASP A 151 -3.53 -0.61 -4.17
C ASP A 151 -3.28 -0.20 -2.71
N ILE A 152 -2.44 -0.96 -1.99
CA ILE A 152 -2.11 -0.68 -0.58
C ILE A 152 -1.35 0.63 -0.40
N ARG A 153 -0.58 1.06 -1.40
CA ARG A 153 0.10 2.37 -1.37
C ARG A 153 -0.88 3.52 -1.51
N ASP A 154 -1.91 3.34 -2.33
CA ASP A 154 -2.99 4.31 -2.48
C ASP A 154 -3.86 4.34 -1.23
N LEU A 155 -4.17 3.16 -0.65
CA LEU A 155 -4.91 3.04 0.60
C LEU A 155 -4.23 3.82 1.73
N LYS A 156 -2.89 3.77 1.83
CA LYS A 156 -2.14 4.57 2.81
C LYS A 156 -2.43 6.06 2.71
N LEU A 157 -2.49 6.59 1.49
CA LEU A 157 -2.76 8.01 1.27
C LEU A 157 -4.22 8.34 1.61
N ILE A 158 -5.13 7.40 1.34
CA ILE A 158 -6.56 7.52 1.63
C ILE A 158 -6.82 7.53 3.14
N ILE A 159 -6.23 6.62 3.92
CA ILE A 159 -6.45 6.59 5.39
C ILE A 159 -5.90 7.83 6.10
N GLU A 160 -4.96 8.55 5.49
CA GLU A 160 -4.41 9.81 6.01
C GLU A 160 -5.33 11.02 5.70
N ASN A 161 -6.38 10.82 4.89
CA ASN A 161 -7.32 11.86 4.46
C ASN A 161 -8.76 11.47 4.86
N PRO A 162 -9.39 12.16 5.83
CA PRO A 162 -10.73 11.80 6.32
C PRO A 162 -11.81 11.79 5.24
N ASP A 163 -11.77 12.71 4.28
CA ASP A 163 -12.75 12.80 3.19
C ASP A 163 -12.56 11.63 2.21
N ALA A 164 -11.31 11.31 1.87
CA ALA A 164 -11.00 10.16 1.02
C ALA A 164 -11.31 8.83 1.71
N LEU A 165 -11.08 8.72 3.03
CA LEU A 165 -11.43 7.53 3.79
C LEU A 165 -12.95 7.33 3.83
N SER A 166 -13.71 8.41 4.03
CA SER A 166 -15.18 8.37 3.99
C SER A 166 -15.68 7.90 2.62
N ALA A 167 -15.07 8.39 1.53
CA ALA A 167 -15.33 7.90 0.19
C ALA A 167 -14.97 6.41 0.00
N MET A 168 -13.84 5.96 0.56
CA MET A 168 -13.45 4.54 0.48
C MET A 168 -14.41 3.62 1.26
N GLN A 169 -15.05 4.12 2.31
CA GLN A 169 -16.05 3.40 3.11
C GLN A 169 -17.45 3.39 2.45
N ASP A 170 -17.70 4.24 1.48
CA ASP A 170 -18.97 4.29 0.73
C ASP A 170 -19.00 3.17 -0.33
N ASP A 171 -19.96 2.26 -0.24
CA ASP A 171 -20.08 1.09 -1.12
C ASP A 171 -20.30 1.45 -2.60
N ASP A 172 -20.83 2.63 -2.88
CA ASP A 172 -21.02 3.14 -4.24
C ASP A 172 -19.74 3.72 -4.85
N GLN A 173 -18.66 3.83 -4.07
CA GLN A 173 -17.40 4.45 -4.48
C GLN A 173 -16.24 3.45 -4.53
N SER A 174 -15.41 3.61 -5.56
CA SER A 174 -14.22 2.79 -5.78
C SER A 174 -12.97 3.36 -5.10
N LEU A 175 -11.91 2.55 -5.04
CA LEU A 175 -10.57 3.01 -4.65
C LEU A 175 -10.10 4.21 -5.49
N ALA A 176 -10.45 4.22 -6.78
CA ALA A 176 -10.07 5.30 -7.69
C ALA A 176 -10.75 6.63 -7.35
N ASP A 177 -12.00 6.58 -6.90
CA ASP A 177 -12.78 7.76 -6.50
C ASP A 177 -12.20 8.38 -5.21
N ALA A 178 -11.94 7.54 -4.20
CA ALA A 178 -11.25 7.96 -2.98
C ALA A 178 -9.87 8.56 -3.27
N LEU A 179 -9.09 7.93 -4.16
CA LEU A 179 -7.78 8.43 -4.56
C LEU A 179 -7.86 9.76 -5.33
N ALA A 180 -8.96 10.01 -6.06
CA ALA A 180 -9.18 11.28 -6.75
C ALA A 180 -9.34 12.45 -5.76
N ILE A 181 -9.95 12.20 -4.59
CA ILE A 181 -10.09 13.19 -3.51
C ILE A 181 -8.70 13.59 -3.01
N VAL A 182 -7.85 12.62 -2.65
CA VAL A 182 -6.46 12.86 -2.24
C VAL A 182 -5.69 13.68 -3.29
N LYS A 183 -5.82 13.31 -4.56
CA LYS A 183 -5.13 14.00 -5.68
C LYS A 183 -5.66 15.42 -5.88
N SER A 184 -6.95 15.65 -5.68
CA SER A 184 -7.56 16.97 -5.85
C SER A 184 -7.13 17.93 -4.74
N GLU A 185 -7.10 17.48 -3.50
CA GLU A 185 -6.60 18.25 -2.37
C GLU A 185 -5.11 18.56 -2.54
N ALA A 186 -4.29 17.57 -2.91
CA ALA A 186 -2.87 17.79 -3.17
C ALA A 186 -2.62 18.83 -4.27
N LYS A 187 -3.46 18.88 -5.31
CA LYS A 187 -3.42 19.94 -6.34
C LYS A 187 -3.82 21.30 -5.75
N ALA A 188 -4.86 21.33 -4.91
CA ALA A 188 -5.30 22.54 -4.21
C ALA A 188 -4.27 23.06 -3.19
N THR A 189 -3.37 22.23 -2.66
CA THR A 189 -2.26 22.73 -1.82
C THR A 189 -1.06 23.16 -2.66
N LYS A 190 -0.80 22.51 -3.80
CA LYS A 190 0.39 22.75 -4.65
C LYS A 190 0.27 23.93 -5.62
N TRP A 191 -0.90 24.54 -5.80
CA TRP A 191 -1.03 25.68 -6.73
C TRP A 191 -0.12 26.85 -6.36
N LEU A 192 0.04 27.14 -5.07
CA LEU A 192 0.82 28.31 -4.63
C LEU A 192 2.33 28.12 -4.85
N PRO A 193 2.97 27.00 -4.46
CA PRO A 193 4.33 26.70 -4.86
C PRO A 193 4.54 26.73 -6.38
N ASN A 194 3.62 26.16 -7.16
CA ASN A 194 3.72 26.12 -8.61
C ASN A 194 3.61 27.53 -9.23
N ALA A 195 2.70 28.36 -8.72
CA ALA A 195 2.56 29.75 -9.15
C ALA A 195 3.83 30.57 -8.83
N LYS A 196 4.45 30.34 -7.66
CA LYS A 196 5.73 30.97 -7.30
C LYS A 196 6.86 30.54 -8.24
N ALA A 197 6.95 29.25 -8.56
CA ALA A 197 7.96 28.73 -9.48
C ALA A 197 7.78 29.31 -10.91
N ALA A 198 6.56 29.32 -11.43
CA ALA A 198 6.25 29.92 -12.72
C ALA A 198 6.62 31.42 -12.75
N LEU A 199 6.28 32.16 -11.70
CA LEU A 199 6.64 33.58 -11.60
C LEU A 199 8.16 33.80 -11.55
N ALA A 200 8.92 32.93 -10.88
CA ALA A 200 10.38 32.99 -10.90
C ALA A 200 10.92 32.77 -12.32
N SER A 201 10.45 31.74 -13.01
CA SER A 201 10.85 31.47 -14.40
C SER A 201 10.54 32.64 -15.35
N LEU A 202 9.42 33.33 -15.17
CA LEU A 202 9.09 34.52 -15.96
C LEU A 202 10.00 35.72 -15.65
N ARG A 203 10.47 35.85 -14.40
CA ARG A 203 11.39 36.93 -14.01
C ARG A 203 12.81 36.69 -14.52
N ASP A 204 13.22 35.43 -14.57
CA ASP A 204 14.56 35.04 -15.01
C ASP A 204 14.67 34.83 -16.53
N MET A 205 13.57 35.04 -17.27
CA MET A 205 13.51 34.91 -18.72
C MET A 205 14.45 35.92 -19.41
N SER A 206 15.25 35.45 -20.37
CA SER A 206 16.15 36.31 -21.14
C SER A 206 15.40 37.10 -22.21
N LEU A 207 15.97 38.25 -22.63
CA LEU A 207 15.41 39.07 -23.71
C LEU A 207 15.28 38.28 -25.02
N GLU A 208 16.27 37.45 -25.35
CA GLU A 208 16.25 36.57 -26.52
C GLU A 208 15.09 35.56 -26.48
N THR A 209 14.73 35.06 -25.30
CA THR A 209 13.59 34.14 -25.16
C THR A 209 12.26 34.89 -25.35
N MET A 210 12.18 36.16 -24.91
CA MET A 210 10.98 36.98 -25.10
C MET A 210 10.77 37.36 -26.58
N GLU A 211 11.84 37.67 -27.30
CA GLU A 211 11.77 38.03 -28.72
C GLU A 211 11.40 36.84 -29.61
N ASN A 212 11.77 35.62 -29.20
CA ASN A 212 11.48 34.39 -29.92
C ASN A 212 10.32 33.58 -29.32
N LEU A 213 9.44 34.22 -28.55
CA LEU A 213 8.27 33.55 -27.99
C LEU A 213 7.32 33.13 -29.13
N ASP A 214 6.98 31.84 -29.17
CA ASP A 214 6.04 31.29 -30.15
C ASP A 214 4.58 31.57 -29.78
N ASP A 215 3.68 31.32 -30.72
CA ASP A 215 2.24 31.55 -30.55
C ASP A 215 1.68 30.78 -29.34
N ASP A 216 2.16 29.55 -29.10
CA ASP A 216 1.80 28.73 -27.94
C ASP A 216 2.24 29.40 -26.63
N GLY A 217 3.47 29.92 -26.55
CA GLY A 217 3.98 30.67 -25.41
C GLY A 217 3.18 31.93 -25.12
N VAL A 218 2.84 32.71 -26.16
CA VAL A 218 2.00 33.91 -26.03
C VAL A 218 0.59 33.54 -25.52
N GLN A 219 0.01 32.46 -26.04
CA GLN A 219 -1.32 31.99 -25.63
C GLN A 219 -1.33 31.54 -24.16
N ILE A 220 -0.29 30.84 -23.70
CA ILE A 220 -0.15 30.43 -22.30
C ILE A 220 -0.06 31.64 -21.37
N LEU A 221 0.78 32.64 -21.69
CA LEU A 221 0.93 33.85 -20.88
C LEU A 221 -0.38 34.66 -20.81
N THR A 222 -1.09 34.76 -21.93
CA THR A 222 -2.39 35.44 -21.99
C THR A 222 -3.42 34.73 -21.12
N SER A 223 -3.53 33.40 -21.24
CA SER A 223 -4.42 32.58 -20.42
C SER A 223 -4.11 32.70 -18.92
N LEU A 224 -2.81 32.73 -18.57
CA LEU A 224 -2.35 32.90 -17.19
C LEU A 224 -2.78 34.26 -16.62
N LYS A 225 -2.63 35.34 -17.39
CA LYS A 225 -3.05 36.70 -17.02
C LYS A 225 -4.56 36.77 -16.78
N GLU A 226 -5.34 36.21 -17.69
CA GLU A 226 -6.81 36.21 -17.61
C GLU A 226 -7.30 35.43 -16.39
N LYS A 227 -6.79 34.21 -16.19
CA LYS A 227 -7.19 33.38 -15.05
C LYS A 227 -6.80 34.02 -13.71
N SER A 228 -5.59 34.58 -13.61
CA SER A 228 -5.12 35.28 -12.41
C SER A 228 -6.02 36.48 -12.08
N SER A 229 -6.39 37.26 -13.11
CA SER A 229 -7.30 38.40 -12.95
C SER A 229 -8.69 37.96 -12.48
N SER A 230 -9.22 36.86 -13.04
CA SER A 230 -10.51 36.30 -12.62
C SER A 230 -10.49 35.85 -11.16
N VAL A 231 -9.42 35.20 -10.70
CA VAL A 231 -9.29 34.73 -9.31
C VAL A 231 -9.21 35.92 -8.36
N LEU A 232 -8.42 36.94 -8.67
CA LEU A 232 -8.33 38.15 -7.84
C LEU A 232 -9.68 38.86 -7.70
N ARG A 233 -10.49 38.91 -8.78
CA ARG A 233 -11.86 39.45 -8.72
C ARG A 233 -12.74 38.63 -7.77
N ALA A 234 -12.74 37.31 -7.88
CA ALA A 234 -13.53 36.44 -7.01
C ALA A 234 -13.16 36.61 -5.52
N VAL A 235 -11.86 36.66 -5.20
CA VAL A 235 -11.38 36.91 -3.83
C VAL A 235 -11.82 38.28 -3.32
N SER A 236 -11.72 39.32 -4.16
CA SER A 236 -12.15 40.66 -3.76
C SER A 236 -13.66 40.77 -3.52
N ALA A 237 -14.46 39.98 -4.24
CA ALA A 237 -15.91 39.92 -4.05
C ALA A 237 -16.28 39.21 -2.74
N ALA A 238 -15.67 38.05 -2.47
CA ALA A 238 -15.90 37.29 -1.24
C ALA A 238 -15.53 38.06 0.04
N ARG A 239 -14.46 38.87 0.00
CA ARG A 239 -14.05 39.70 1.15
C ARG A 239 -15.00 40.86 1.46
N ARG A 240 -15.72 41.40 0.46
CA ARG A 240 -16.70 42.48 0.67
C ARG A 240 -17.98 41.95 1.32
N THR A 241 -18.41 40.75 0.94
CA THR A 241 -19.60 40.11 1.54
C THR A 241 -19.41 39.76 3.02
N ASP A 242 -18.19 39.46 3.46
CA ASP A 242 -17.90 39.20 4.88
C ASP A 242 -17.88 40.48 5.73
N GLU A 243 -17.48 41.64 5.17
CA GLU A 243 -17.50 42.92 5.88
C GLU A 243 -18.93 43.48 6.06
N ASP A 244 -19.81 43.24 5.09
CA ASP A 244 -21.22 43.62 5.16
C ASP A 244 -22.02 42.73 6.14
N ALA A 245 -21.61 41.46 6.34
CA ALA A 245 -22.27 40.52 7.25
C ALA A 245 -21.90 40.67 8.74
N VAL A 246 -20.83 41.40 9.06
CA VAL A 246 -20.40 41.73 10.45
C VAL A 246 -20.98 43.09 10.91
N SER A 247 -21.62 43.82 9.99
CA SER A 247 -22.18 45.15 10.22
C SER A 247 -23.70 45.16 10.48
N ASP A 248 -24.35 43.99 10.47
CA ASP A 248 -25.74 43.72 10.89
C ASP A 248 -25.77 42.90 12.20
#